data_AF-A0A453TE31-F1
#
_entry.id   AF-A0A453TE31-F1
#
_cell.length_a   1.000
_cell.length_b   1.000
_cell.length_c   1.000
_cell.angle_alpha   90.00
_cell.angle_beta   90.00
_cell.angle_gamma   90.00
#
_symmetry.space_group_name_H-M   'P 1'
#
loop_
_entity.id
_entity.type
_entity.pdbx_description
1 polymer ?
#
loop_
_entity_poly.entity_id
_entity_poly.type
_entity_poly.pdbx_seq_one_letter_code
_entity_poly.pdbx_strand_id
1 'polypeptide(L)'
;VAVLDADFQPNGDFLRHTVPVLQADPAVALVQARWRFVNADECILTRMQEMSLDYHFSVEQEVGSACHGFFSFNGTAGVWRVHALADAGGWKGRTTVEDMDLAVRASMRGWRFVYAGDVQVRSQLPSSFKAYRYQQHRWSCGPANLMRKMFWEIVANRQVSAWKKLHVLYAFFLVRKVVAHLVTFLLYCVVIPAYVLVGGQDVWLPQYVPMYVSAVLTLLNAACTPRSCHLLVFWIPFENVMSMHRSKATIIGLLEASRANEWVVTEKLGGSTTSTPAAATTTMAKKKKKKKSSSSFLAPEIVMGLFLLYCTLYDMVFGHDHLYAYLLMHSAAAFVIGFGYVGSQ
;
A
#
# COMPACT_ATOMS: atom_id res chain seq x y z
N VAL A 1 13.05 -16.17 15.23
CA VAL A 1 13.80 -15.14 14.45
C VAL A 1 12.98 -13.87 14.47
N ALA A 2 13.47 -12.80 15.09
CA ALA A 2 12.84 -11.49 14.98
C ALA A 2 13.41 -10.76 13.75
N VAL A 3 12.54 -10.14 12.96
CA VAL A 3 12.91 -9.42 11.73
C VAL A 3 12.51 -7.96 11.91
N LEU A 4 13.50 -7.07 11.81
CA LEU A 4 13.35 -5.63 11.97
C LEU A 4 14.20 -4.91 10.92
N ASP A 5 13.58 -4.03 10.15
CA ASP A 5 14.27 -3.10 9.28
C ASP A 5 15.07 -2.09 10.10
N ALA A 6 16.12 -1.52 9.49
CA ALA A 6 17.04 -0.59 10.17
C ALA A 6 16.37 0.69 10.69
N ASP A 7 15.20 1.07 10.15
CA ASP A 7 14.44 2.24 10.58
C ASP A 7 13.32 1.92 11.60
N PHE A 8 13.20 0.66 12.04
CA PHE A 8 12.21 0.22 13.01
C PHE A 8 12.78 0.20 14.43
N GLN A 9 12.03 0.79 15.36
CA GLN A 9 12.42 0.94 16.76
C GLN A 9 11.41 0.20 17.66
N PRO A 10 11.66 -1.09 17.97
CA PRO A 10 10.81 -1.85 18.89
C PRO A 10 10.97 -1.33 20.32
N ASN A 11 9.92 -1.50 21.13
CA ASN A 11 10.02 -1.31 22.58
C ASN A 11 10.82 -2.45 23.22
N GLY A 12 11.39 -2.21 24.41
CA GLY A 12 12.23 -3.19 25.12
C GLY A 12 11.49 -4.48 25.52
N ASP A 13 10.17 -4.48 25.48
CA ASP A 13 9.26 -5.57 25.77
C ASP A 13 8.70 -6.28 24.52
N PHE A 14 9.14 -5.90 23.31
CA PHE A 14 8.65 -6.46 22.05
C PHE A 14 8.67 -8.00 22.02
N LEU A 15 9.78 -8.62 22.45
CA LEU A 15 9.88 -10.08 22.50
C LEU A 15 9.06 -10.69 23.64
N ARG A 16 8.87 -9.97 24.76
CA ARG A 16 8.06 -10.43 25.89
C ARG A 16 6.59 -10.56 25.52
N HIS A 17 6.10 -9.75 24.59
CA HIS A 17 4.72 -9.84 24.11
C HIS A 17 4.52 -10.75 22.90
N THR A 18 5.56 -10.99 22.09
CA THR A 18 5.42 -11.79 20.85
C THR A 18 5.82 -13.26 21.01
N VAL A 19 6.83 -13.57 21.84
CA VAL A 19 7.29 -14.95 22.03
C VAL A 19 6.26 -15.85 22.74
N PRO A 20 5.55 -15.41 23.80
CA PRO A 20 4.53 -16.24 24.44
C PRO A 20 3.41 -16.65 23.50
N VAL A 21 3.02 -15.78 22.55
CA VAL A 21 2.00 -16.10 21.53
C VAL A 21 2.45 -17.27 20.64
N LEU A 22 3.73 -17.30 20.24
CA LEU A 22 4.31 -18.44 19.53
C LEU A 22 4.39 -19.69 20.40
N GLN A 23 4.65 -19.55 21.70
CA GLN A 23 4.74 -20.70 22.60
C GLN A 23 3.37 -21.33 22.88
N ALA A 24 2.31 -20.51 22.91
CA ALA A 24 0.96 -20.94 23.21
C ALA A 24 0.35 -21.85 22.13
N ASP A 25 0.66 -21.62 20.84
CA ASP A 25 0.17 -22.45 19.73
C ASP A 25 1.34 -22.91 18.82
N PRO A 26 1.69 -24.21 18.84
CA PRO A 26 2.71 -24.79 17.96
C PRO A 26 2.43 -24.61 16.46
N ALA A 27 1.18 -24.39 16.04
CA ALA A 27 0.79 -24.18 14.64
C ALA A 27 1.03 -22.74 14.15
N VAL A 28 1.36 -21.80 15.05
CA VAL A 28 1.68 -20.41 14.68
C VAL A 28 3.14 -20.32 14.22
N ALA A 29 3.34 -19.79 13.02
CA ALA A 29 4.64 -19.55 12.42
C ALA A 29 5.13 -18.11 12.60
N LEU A 30 4.22 -17.15 12.64
CA LEU A 30 4.52 -15.71 12.63
C LEU A 30 3.61 -14.98 13.60
N VAL A 31 4.21 -14.10 14.40
CA VAL A 31 3.52 -13.00 15.09
C VAL A 31 3.93 -11.69 14.44
N GLN A 32 2.98 -10.97 13.83
CA GLN A 32 3.18 -9.67 13.21
C GLN A 32 2.72 -8.58 14.18
N ALA A 33 3.61 -7.66 14.51
CA ALA A 33 3.29 -6.48 15.32
C ALA A 33 2.81 -5.31 14.44
N ARG A 34 2.08 -4.37 15.04
CA ARG A 34 1.58 -3.17 14.38
C ARG A 34 2.71 -2.16 14.14
N TRP A 35 2.68 -1.50 12.99
CA TRP A 35 3.57 -0.37 12.73
C TRP A 35 2.97 0.91 13.30
N ARG A 36 3.80 1.73 13.96
CA ARG A 36 3.41 3.04 14.48
C ARG A 36 4.31 4.12 13.88
N PHE A 37 3.72 5.09 13.21
CA PHE A 37 4.49 6.08 12.46
C PHE A 37 4.87 7.27 13.33
N VAL A 38 6.16 7.60 13.41
CA VAL A 38 6.66 8.69 14.27
C VAL A 38 6.62 10.07 13.58
N ASN A 39 6.68 10.10 12.25
CA ASN A 39 6.65 11.33 11.46
C ASN A 39 5.29 11.54 10.77
N ALA A 40 4.26 10.98 11.37
CA ALA A 40 2.95 10.94 10.76
C ALA A 40 2.37 12.37 10.63
N ASP A 41 2.69 13.26 11.59
CA ASP A 41 2.32 14.68 11.61
C ASP A 41 3.29 15.61 10.86
N GLU A 42 4.27 15.06 10.12
CA GLU A 42 5.29 15.87 9.42
C GLU A 42 4.71 16.69 8.26
N CYS A 43 3.82 16.10 7.47
CA CYS A 43 3.11 16.79 6.39
C CYS A 43 1.79 16.08 6.03
N ILE A 44 1.00 16.70 5.15
CA ILE A 44 -0.28 16.11 4.68
C ILE A 44 -0.04 14.74 4.02
N LEU A 45 1.06 14.55 3.29
CA LEU A 45 1.39 13.28 2.65
C LEU A 45 1.61 12.15 3.68
N THR A 46 2.35 12.40 4.77
CA THR A 46 2.55 11.40 5.82
C THR A 46 1.25 11.13 6.58
N ARG A 47 0.38 12.15 6.73
CA ARG A 47 -0.96 11.98 7.31
C ARG A 47 -1.85 11.07 6.47
N MET A 48 -1.90 11.29 5.15
CA MET A 48 -2.67 10.46 4.22
C MET A 48 -2.16 9.01 4.18
N GLN A 49 -0.85 8.82 4.23
CA GLN A 49 -0.25 7.48 4.31
C GLN A 49 -0.63 6.72 5.58
N GLU A 50 -0.63 7.39 6.75
CA GLU A 50 -1.11 6.77 7.98
C GLU A 50 -2.58 6.34 7.81
N MET A 51 -3.45 7.19 7.27
CA MET A 51 -4.87 6.84 7.08
C MET A 51 -5.03 5.54 6.28
N SER A 52 -4.31 5.41 5.16
CA SER A 52 -4.38 4.22 4.30
C SER A 52 -3.79 2.97 4.97
N LEU A 53 -2.75 3.13 5.79
CA LEU A 53 -2.10 2.01 6.51
C LEU A 53 -2.86 1.59 7.77
N ASP A 54 -3.52 2.53 8.47
CA ASP A 54 -4.33 2.23 9.64
C ASP A 54 -5.53 1.34 9.28
N TYR A 55 -6.16 1.53 8.12
CA TYR A 55 -7.16 0.59 7.61
C TYR A 55 -6.59 -0.82 7.40
N HIS A 56 -5.41 -0.92 6.76
CA HIS A 56 -4.73 -2.20 6.53
C HIS A 56 -4.46 -2.95 7.85
N PHE A 57 -3.99 -2.23 8.87
CA PHE A 57 -3.69 -2.83 10.17
C PHE A 57 -4.94 -3.16 10.99
N SER A 58 -5.86 -2.21 11.15
CA SER A 58 -7.01 -2.33 12.04
C SER A 58 -8.13 -3.23 11.48
N VAL A 59 -8.15 -3.44 10.15
CA VAL A 59 -9.16 -4.28 9.51
C VAL A 59 -8.52 -5.49 8.87
N GLU A 60 -7.61 -5.31 7.92
CA GLU A 60 -7.19 -6.44 7.09
C GLU A 60 -6.34 -7.46 7.85
N GLN A 61 -5.40 -7.02 8.68
CA GLN A 61 -4.55 -7.92 9.48
C GLN A 61 -5.31 -8.49 10.68
N GLU A 62 -6.13 -7.69 11.36
CA GLU A 62 -6.98 -8.15 12.45
C GLU A 62 -7.98 -9.23 12.00
N VAL A 63 -8.74 -8.97 10.94
CA VAL A 63 -9.71 -9.95 10.40
C VAL A 63 -8.99 -11.19 9.88
N GLY A 64 -7.84 -11.02 9.20
CA GLY A 64 -7.01 -12.14 8.77
C GLY A 64 -6.58 -13.03 9.94
N SER A 65 -6.10 -12.43 11.01
CA SER A 65 -5.68 -13.12 12.25
C SER A 65 -6.86 -13.81 12.95
N ALA A 66 -7.95 -13.09 13.18
CA ALA A 66 -9.14 -13.55 13.91
C ALA A 66 -9.85 -14.71 13.20
N CYS A 67 -9.90 -14.70 11.88
CA CYS A 67 -10.48 -15.79 11.09
C CYS A 67 -9.48 -16.93 10.81
N HIS A 68 -8.24 -16.85 11.32
CA HIS A 68 -7.11 -17.70 10.91
C HIS A 68 -6.95 -17.78 9.38
N GLY A 69 -7.36 -16.70 8.70
CA GLY A 69 -7.20 -16.48 7.28
C GLY A 69 -5.76 -16.10 6.96
N PHE A 70 -5.43 -16.06 5.67
CA PHE A 70 -4.11 -15.61 5.27
C PHE A 70 -4.03 -14.10 5.31
N PHE A 71 -3.01 -13.58 5.99
CA PHE A 71 -2.51 -12.23 5.79
C PHE A 71 -1.00 -12.28 5.54
N SER A 72 -0.46 -11.26 4.87
CA SER A 72 0.96 -11.23 4.53
C SER A 72 1.81 -10.84 5.73
N PHE A 73 3.03 -11.38 5.80
CA PHE A 73 4.11 -10.75 6.55
C PHE A 73 4.44 -9.40 5.90
N ASN A 74 4.66 -8.36 6.70
CA ASN A 74 4.91 -7.00 6.21
C ASN A 74 6.40 -6.72 5.93
N GLY A 75 7.27 -7.73 6.03
CA GLY A 75 8.71 -7.60 5.83
C GLY A 75 9.51 -7.27 7.09
N THR A 76 8.85 -6.69 8.10
CA THR A 76 9.48 -6.23 9.35
C THR A 76 8.48 -6.25 10.52
N ALA A 77 8.96 -6.00 11.73
CA ALA A 77 8.19 -6.04 12.98
C ALA A 77 7.48 -7.39 13.19
N GLY A 78 8.13 -8.48 12.80
CA GLY A 78 7.59 -9.84 12.96
C GLY A 78 8.55 -10.79 13.62
N VAL A 79 8.00 -11.73 14.38
CA VAL A 79 8.74 -12.83 15.00
C VAL A 79 8.31 -14.15 14.39
N TRP A 80 9.26 -14.82 13.76
CA TRP A 80 9.07 -16.09 13.08
C TRP A 80 9.57 -17.27 13.92
N ARG A 81 8.81 -18.36 13.90
CA ARG A 81 9.27 -19.68 14.35
C ARG A 81 10.34 -20.21 13.40
N VAL A 82 11.50 -20.59 13.92
CA VAL A 82 12.64 -21.10 13.13
C VAL A 82 12.24 -22.31 12.29
N HIS A 83 11.53 -23.27 12.89
CA HIS A 83 11.06 -24.46 12.19
C HIS A 83 10.16 -24.14 10.99
N ALA A 84 9.23 -23.17 11.15
CA ALA A 84 8.35 -22.76 10.05
C ALA A 84 9.10 -22.09 8.90
N LEU A 85 10.14 -21.29 9.21
CA LEU A 85 11.02 -20.71 8.19
C LEU A 85 11.75 -21.78 7.38
N ALA A 86 12.32 -22.77 8.08
CA ALA A 86 13.02 -23.88 7.45
C ALA A 86 12.07 -24.72 6.58
N ASP A 87 10.89 -25.05 7.12
CA ASP A 87 9.85 -25.83 6.42
C ASP A 87 9.31 -25.11 5.17
N ALA A 88 9.16 -23.78 5.23
CA ALA A 88 8.77 -22.98 4.07
C ALA A 88 9.88 -22.90 3.01
N GLY A 89 11.13 -23.26 3.32
CA GLY A 89 12.29 -23.19 2.43
C GLY A 89 13.01 -21.84 2.45
N GLY A 90 12.89 -21.08 3.55
CA GLY A 90 13.60 -19.83 3.77
C GLY A 90 13.24 -18.68 2.82
N TRP A 91 14.13 -17.70 2.72
CA TRP A 91 13.97 -16.51 1.88
C TRP A 91 14.30 -16.81 0.42
N LYS A 92 13.50 -16.30 -0.52
CA LYS A 92 13.72 -16.47 -1.97
C LYS A 92 13.60 -15.12 -2.67
N GLY A 93 14.63 -14.74 -3.43
CA GLY A 93 14.67 -13.50 -4.22
C GLY A 93 13.90 -13.56 -5.54
N ARG A 94 12.74 -14.22 -5.58
CA ARG A 94 11.93 -14.44 -6.79
C ARG A 94 11.29 -13.15 -7.33
N THR A 95 10.87 -12.28 -6.42
CA THR A 95 10.23 -10.98 -6.65
C THR A 95 10.78 -9.98 -5.63
N THR A 96 10.37 -8.71 -5.74
CA THR A 96 10.66 -7.62 -4.79
C THR A 96 9.87 -7.68 -3.47
N VAL A 97 9.14 -8.79 -3.26
CA VAL A 97 8.29 -9.06 -2.09
C VAL A 97 8.57 -10.47 -1.57
N GLU A 98 9.84 -10.74 -1.28
CA GLU A 98 10.34 -12.00 -0.75
C GLU A 98 9.71 -12.38 0.61
N ASP A 99 9.30 -11.38 1.36
CA ASP A 99 8.54 -11.46 2.61
C ASP A 99 7.15 -12.06 2.42
N MET A 100 6.42 -11.57 1.41
CA MET A 100 5.12 -12.08 1.03
C MET A 100 5.22 -13.48 0.44
N ASP A 101 6.24 -13.76 -0.39
CA ASP A 101 6.50 -15.10 -0.93
C ASP A 101 6.71 -16.12 0.20
N LEU A 102 7.54 -15.77 1.19
CA LEU A 102 7.75 -16.59 2.38
C LEU A 102 6.44 -16.82 3.16
N ALA A 103 5.65 -15.76 3.36
CA ALA A 103 4.36 -15.87 4.04
C ALA A 103 3.39 -16.80 3.30
N VAL A 104 3.26 -16.66 1.97
CA VAL A 104 2.41 -17.55 1.18
C VAL A 104 2.89 -18.99 1.28
N ARG A 105 4.20 -19.24 1.11
CA ARG A 105 4.75 -20.60 1.22
C ARG A 105 4.52 -21.23 2.58
N ALA A 106 4.76 -20.51 3.67
CA ALA A 106 4.47 -21.01 5.02
C ALA A 106 2.97 -21.29 5.19
N SER A 107 2.10 -20.39 4.73
CA SER A 107 0.64 -20.59 4.75
C SER A 107 0.21 -21.83 3.97
N MET A 108 0.85 -22.12 2.83
CA MET A 108 0.63 -23.31 2.00
C MET A 108 1.18 -24.61 2.64
N ARG A 109 1.97 -24.52 3.71
CA ARG A 109 2.35 -25.66 4.58
C ARG A 109 1.41 -25.83 5.78
N GLY A 110 0.32 -25.06 5.85
CA GLY A 110 -0.66 -25.14 6.93
C GLY A 110 -0.36 -24.26 8.14
N TRP A 111 0.77 -23.53 8.15
CA TRP A 111 1.08 -22.59 9.23
C TRP A 111 0.05 -21.48 9.35
N ARG A 112 -0.14 -21.01 10.60
CA ARG A 112 -1.00 -19.88 10.96
C ARG A 112 -0.17 -18.67 11.34
N PHE A 113 -0.75 -17.50 11.16
CA PHE A 113 -0.15 -16.23 11.55
C PHE A 113 -1.07 -15.53 12.54
N VAL A 114 -0.48 -14.80 13.47
CA VAL A 114 -1.18 -14.00 14.46
C VAL A 114 -0.74 -12.56 14.29
N TYR A 115 -1.71 -11.66 14.22
CA TYR A 115 -1.48 -10.23 14.28
C TYR A 115 -1.65 -9.77 15.73
N ALA A 116 -0.61 -9.13 16.28
CA ALA A 116 -0.58 -8.59 17.65
C ALA A 116 -0.69 -7.07 17.58
N GLY A 117 -1.92 -6.57 17.39
CA GLY A 117 -2.20 -5.14 17.19
C GLY A 117 -1.76 -4.23 18.35
N ASP A 118 -1.76 -4.76 19.58
CA ASP A 118 -1.33 -4.04 20.79
C ASP A 118 0.19 -3.88 20.87
N VAL A 119 0.96 -4.73 20.19
CA VAL A 119 2.41 -4.61 20.12
C VAL A 119 2.76 -3.66 18.99
N GLN A 120 3.23 -2.46 19.35
CA GLN A 120 3.55 -1.41 18.37
C GLN A 120 5.06 -1.25 18.20
N VAL A 121 5.50 -1.20 16.93
CA VAL A 121 6.90 -0.94 16.56
C VAL A 121 6.96 0.37 15.79
N ARG A 122 7.77 1.31 16.30
CA ARG A 122 7.89 2.65 15.72
C ARG A 122 8.64 2.62 14.40
N SER A 123 8.18 3.34 13.39
CA SER A 123 8.81 3.45 12.07
C SER A 123 8.54 4.82 11.42
N GLN A 124 9.22 5.09 10.30
CA GLN A 124 9.03 6.31 9.52
C GLN A 124 8.28 6.06 8.21
N LEU A 125 7.47 7.03 7.80
CA LEU A 125 6.85 7.11 6.48
C LEU A 125 7.73 7.92 5.52
N PRO A 126 7.74 7.62 4.21
CA PRO A 126 8.38 8.49 3.23
C PRO A 126 7.70 9.86 3.20
N SER A 127 8.48 10.91 3.50
CA SER A 127 7.99 12.28 3.54
C SER A 127 7.99 12.97 2.17
N SER A 128 8.76 12.45 1.19
CA SER A 128 8.71 12.92 -0.20
C SER A 128 7.78 12.08 -1.06
N PHE A 129 7.03 12.74 -1.96
CA PHE A 129 6.14 12.04 -2.89
C PHE A 129 6.91 11.10 -3.84
N LYS A 130 8.12 11.47 -4.22
CA LYS A 130 8.99 10.61 -5.05
C LYS A 130 9.30 9.28 -4.35
N ALA A 131 9.72 9.32 -3.08
CA ALA A 131 9.99 8.11 -2.30
C ALA A 131 8.71 7.27 -2.11
N TYR A 132 7.58 7.92 -1.82
CA TYR A 132 6.29 7.27 -1.70
C TYR A 132 5.88 6.53 -2.99
N ARG A 133 6.05 7.13 -4.17
CA ARG A 133 5.75 6.47 -5.45
C ARG A 133 6.59 5.22 -5.69
N TYR A 134 7.88 5.22 -5.34
CA TYR A 134 8.71 4.03 -5.47
C TYR A 134 8.25 2.90 -4.54
N GLN A 135 7.88 3.25 -3.31
CA GLN A 135 7.32 2.30 -2.36
C GLN A 135 6.01 1.70 -2.89
N GLN A 136 5.07 2.53 -3.33
CA GLN A 136 3.77 2.09 -3.84
C GLN A 136 3.88 1.28 -5.14
N HIS A 137 4.84 1.62 -6.02
CA HIS A 137 5.17 0.81 -7.18
C HIS A 137 5.58 -0.60 -6.77
N ARG A 138 6.53 -0.74 -5.84
CA ARG A 138 6.96 -2.05 -5.34
C ARG A 138 5.82 -2.83 -4.70
N TRP A 139 5.04 -2.18 -3.85
CA TRP A 139 3.93 -2.81 -3.12
C TRP A 139 2.73 -3.21 -3.99
N SER A 140 2.64 -2.67 -5.21
CA SER A 140 1.59 -3.05 -6.18
C SER A 140 2.11 -4.02 -7.24
N CYS A 141 3.32 -3.77 -7.75
CA CYS A 141 3.97 -4.59 -8.76
C CYS A 141 4.42 -5.95 -8.22
N GLY A 142 5.04 -5.96 -7.04
CA GLY A 142 5.58 -7.16 -6.41
C GLY A 142 4.53 -8.25 -6.20
N PRO A 143 3.40 -7.96 -5.51
CA PRO A 143 2.35 -8.95 -5.29
C PRO A 143 1.67 -9.44 -6.58
N ALA A 144 1.50 -8.58 -7.58
CA ALA A 144 0.94 -8.96 -8.87
C ALA A 144 1.87 -9.94 -9.63
N ASN A 145 3.17 -9.69 -9.63
CA ASN A 145 4.16 -10.60 -10.19
C ASN A 145 4.21 -11.92 -9.39
N LEU A 146 4.17 -11.82 -8.05
CA LEU A 146 4.19 -12.98 -7.17
C LEU A 146 2.98 -13.89 -7.39
N MET A 147 1.78 -13.33 -7.51
CA MET A 147 0.55 -14.08 -7.83
C MET A 147 0.77 -14.97 -9.06
N ARG A 148 1.29 -14.40 -10.15
CA ARG A 148 1.53 -15.11 -11.40
C ARG A 148 2.54 -16.25 -11.22
N LYS A 149 3.64 -15.98 -10.51
CA LYS A 149 4.71 -16.98 -10.28
C LYS A 149 4.28 -18.10 -9.32
N MET A 150 3.42 -17.82 -8.36
CA MET A 150 2.95 -18.79 -7.37
C MET A 150 1.63 -19.47 -7.74
N PHE A 151 0.93 -19.03 -8.79
CA PHE A 151 -0.41 -19.51 -9.13
C PHE A 151 -0.49 -21.04 -9.15
N TRP A 152 0.37 -21.69 -9.95
CA TRP A 152 0.38 -23.15 -10.08
C TRP A 152 0.84 -23.86 -8.82
N GLU A 153 1.79 -23.28 -8.08
CA GLU A 153 2.26 -23.84 -6.80
C GLU A 153 1.12 -23.87 -5.77
N ILE A 154 0.28 -22.83 -5.72
CA ILE A 154 -0.86 -22.76 -4.80
C ILE A 154 -1.97 -23.73 -5.24
N VAL A 155 -2.30 -23.76 -6.54
CA VAL A 155 -3.34 -24.66 -7.07
C VAL A 155 -2.97 -26.13 -6.83
N ALA A 156 -1.74 -26.51 -7.16
CA ALA A 156 -1.26 -27.89 -7.05
C ALA A 156 -0.97 -28.35 -5.61
N ASN A 157 -0.89 -27.45 -4.63
CA ASN A 157 -0.59 -27.79 -3.25
C ASN A 157 -1.63 -28.76 -2.66
N ARG A 158 -1.23 -29.90 -2.07
CA ARG A 158 -2.18 -30.88 -1.49
C ARG A 158 -2.31 -30.81 0.03
N GLN A 159 -1.54 -29.93 0.67
CA GLN A 159 -1.43 -29.84 2.14
C GLN A 159 -2.49 -28.95 2.76
N VAL A 160 -3.07 -28.01 1.99
CA VAL A 160 -4.11 -27.10 2.48
C VAL A 160 -5.45 -27.30 1.77
N SER A 161 -6.54 -26.92 2.45
CA SER A 161 -7.89 -27.02 1.93
C SER A 161 -8.11 -26.18 0.68
N ALA A 162 -9.06 -26.59 -0.17
CA ALA A 162 -9.46 -25.83 -1.35
C ALA A 162 -9.93 -24.41 -0.99
N TRP A 163 -10.62 -24.25 0.14
CA TRP A 163 -11.04 -22.94 0.65
C TRP A 163 -9.87 -22.00 0.96
N LYS A 164 -8.79 -22.51 1.57
CA LYS A 164 -7.60 -21.70 1.84
C LYS A 164 -6.92 -21.25 0.55
N LYS A 165 -6.83 -22.14 -0.45
CA LYS A 165 -6.30 -21.79 -1.78
C LYS A 165 -7.16 -20.73 -2.47
N LEU A 166 -8.49 -20.91 -2.46
CA LEU A 166 -9.43 -19.96 -3.03
C LEU A 166 -9.29 -18.60 -2.34
N HIS A 167 -9.24 -18.56 -1.01
CA HIS A 167 -9.02 -17.33 -0.28
C HIS A 167 -7.71 -16.62 -0.67
N VAL A 168 -6.60 -17.36 -0.75
CA VAL A 168 -5.29 -16.77 -1.11
C VAL A 168 -5.28 -16.28 -2.57
N LEU A 169 -5.77 -17.07 -3.53
CA LEU A 169 -5.76 -16.70 -4.95
C LEU A 169 -6.80 -15.62 -5.28
N TYR A 170 -8.03 -15.83 -4.84
CA TYR A 170 -9.15 -14.94 -5.18
C TYR A 170 -9.19 -13.72 -4.26
N ALA A 171 -9.38 -13.89 -2.95
CA ALA A 171 -9.61 -12.76 -2.05
C ALA A 171 -8.32 -11.94 -1.81
N PHE A 172 -7.20 -12.60 -1.54
CA PHE A 172 -5.94 -11.91 -1.24
C PHE A 172 -5.22 -11.43 -2.51
N PHE A 173 -4.92 -12.29 -3.48
CA PHE A 173 -4.16 -11.86 -4.66
C PHE A 173 -5.03 -11.12 -5.69
N LEU A 174 -6.07 -11.77 -6.22
CA LEU A 174 -6.86 -11.19 -7.31
C LEU A 174 -7.64 -9.96 -6.86
N VAL A 175 -8.54 -10.10 -5.88
CA VAL A 175 -9.42 -9.01 -5.47
C VAL A 175 -8.61 -7.87 -4.85
N ARG A 176 -7.79 -8.16 -3.83
CA ARG A 176 -7.11 -7.11 -3.06
C ARG A 176 -5.87 -6.54 -3.75
N LYS A 177 -5.01 -7.36 -4.39
CA LYS A 177 -3.75 -6.86 -4.98
C LYS A 177 -3.85 -6.50 -6.47
N VAL A 178 -4.92 -6.89 -7.16
CA VAL A 178 -5.14 -6.58 -8.58
C VAL A 178 -6.41 -5.77 -8.80
N VAL A 179 -7.59 -6.34 -8.54
CA VAL A 179 -8.89 -5.73 -8.88
C VAL A 179 -9.09 -4.42 -8.14
N ALA A 180 -8.79 -4.33 -6.84
CA ALA A 180 -8.96 -3.11 -6.07
C ALA A 180 -8.15 -1.93 -6.67
N HIS A 181 -6.91 -2.17 -7.12
CA HIS A 181 -6.11 -1.12 -7.77
C HIS A 181 -6.67 -0.74 -9.15
N LEU A 182 -7.16 -1.71 -9.93
CA LEU A 182 -7.68 -1.46 -11.27
C LEU A 182 -9.05 -0.77 -11.26
N VAL A 183 -9.97 -1.22 -10.40
CA VAL A 183 -11.35 -0.72 -10.35
C VAL A 183 -11.39 0.74 -9.93
N THR A 184 -10.62 1.16 -8.93
CA THR A 184 -10.56 2.58 -8.51
C THR A 184 -10.10 3.47 -9.66
N PHE A 185 -9.01 3.09 -10.34
CA PHE A 185 -8.51 3.84 -11.49
C PHE A 185 -9.51 3.85 -12.65
N LEU A 186 -10.05 2.69 -13.03
CA LEU A 186 -11.00 2.59 -14.13
C LEU A 186 -12.27 3.40 -13.83
N LEU A 187 -12.82 3.30 -12.62
CA LEU A 187 -14.03 4.01 -12.25
C LEU A 187 -13.84 5.53 -12.35
N TYR A 188 -12.82 6.06 -11.67
CA TYR A 188 -12.69 7.50 -11.49
C TYR A 188 -11.90 8.21 -12.59
N CYS A 189 -10.98 7.54 -13.27
CA CYS A 189 -10.16 8.14 -14.34
C CYS A 189 -10.62 7.76 -15.75
N VAL A 190 -11.51 6.78 -15.91
CA VAL A 190 -11.96 6.30 -17.24
C VAL A 190 -13.49 6.30 -17.36
N VAL A 191 -14.20 5.55 -16.53
CA VAL A 191 -15.66 5.34 -16.65
C VAL A 191 -16.43 6.63 -16.42
N ILE A 192 -16.16 7.36 -15.33
CA ILE A 192 -16.86 8.63 -15.06
C ILE A 192 -16.54 9.70 -16.12
N PRO A 193 -15.26 9.95 -16.50
CA PRO A 193 -14.96 10.86 -17.60
C PRO A 193 -15.59 10.45 -18.93
N ALA A 194 -15.55 9.16 -19.30
CA ALA A 194 -16.18 8.66 -20.53
C ALA A 194 -17.70 8.81 -20.49
N TYR A 195 -18.32 8.54 -19.34
CA TYR A 195 -19.74 8.80 -19.12
C TYR A 195 -20.09 10.26 -19.33
N VAL A 196 -19.30 11.20 -18.80
CA VAL A 196 -19.54 12.63 -18.99
C VAL A 196 -19.41 13.05 -20.46
N LEU A 197 -18.46 12.46 -21.21
CA LEU A 197 -18.21 12.82 -22.60
C LEU A 197 -19.13 12.13 -23.62
N VAL A 198 -19.60 10.92 -23.32
CA VAL A 198 -20.33 10.03 -24.26
C VAL A 198 -21.73 9.69 -23.77
N GLY A 199 -22.01 9.86 -22.47
CA GLY A 199 -23.30 9.63 -21.84
C GLY A 199 -24.33 10.62 -22.33
N GLY A 200 -24.86 10.38 -23.52
CA GLY A 200 -26.11 10.93 -23.99
C GLY A 200 -27.31 10.25 -23.30
N GLN A 201 -28.50 10.48 -23.84
CA GLN A 201 -29.79 10.04 -23.27
C GLN A 201 -29.93 8.51 -23.11
N ASP A 202 -29.06 7.71 -23.73
CA ASP A 202 -29.20 6.24 -23.81
C ASP A 202 -28.33 5.45 -22.81
N VAL A 203 -27.37 6.09 -22.13
CA VAL A 203 -26.52 5.43 -21.13
C VAL A 203 -26.70 6.15 -19.82
N TRP A 204 -27.26 5.45 -18.83
CA TRP A 204 -27.43 5.99 -17.48
C TRP A 204 -26.42 5.34 -16.53
N LEU A 205 -25.50 6.14 -15.98
CA LEU A 205 -24.66 5.71 -14.88
C LEU A 205 -25.43 6.00 -13.59
N PRO A 206 -25.82 4.98 -12.81
CA PRO A 206 -26.51 5.23 -11.57
C PRO A 206 -25.57 5.95 -10.61
N GLN A 207 -25.76 7.26 -10.41
CA GLN A 207 -24.87 8.13 -9.63
C GLN A 207 -24.63 7.61 -8.20
N TYR A 208 -25.58 6.83 -7.69
CA TYR A 208 -25.47 6.18 -6.39
C TYR A 208 -24.32 5.17 -6.32
N VAL A 209 -23.87 4.57 -7.42
CA VAL A 209 -22.76 3.60 -7.44
C VAL A 209 -21.43 4.26 -7.05
N PRO A 210 -20.91 5.27 -7.77
CA PRO A 210 -19.69 5.95 -7.36
C PRO A 210 -19.86 6.64 -6.00
N MET A 211 -21.04 7.18 -5.69
CA MET A 211 -21.30 7.82 -4.40
C MET A 211 -21.23 6.83 -3.23
N TYR A 212 -21.90 5.67 -3.32
CA TYR A 212 -21.89 4.67 -2.24
C TYR A 212 -20.54 4.00 -2.10
N VAL A 213 -19.85 3.68 -3.20
CA VAL A 213 -18.49 3.13 -3.14
C VAL A 213 -17.55 4.13 -2.46
N SER A 214 -17.57 5.40 -2.88
CA SER A 214 -16.79 6.47 -2.22
C SER A 214 -17.18 6.64 -0.75
N ALA A 215 -18.48 6.65 -0.43
CA ALA A 215 -18.97 6.85 0.93
C ALA A 215 -18.56 5.70 1.86
N VAL A 216 -18.68 4.44 1.43
CA VAL A 216 -18.27 3.28 2.21
C VAL A 216 -16.77 3.30 2.46
N LEU A 217 -15.95 3.56 1.43
CA LEU A 217 -14.50 3.69 1.59
C LEU A 217 -14.12 4.83 2.54
N THR A 218 -14.83 5.95 2.45
CA THR A 218 -14.65 7.13 3.31
C THR A 218 -14.99 6.81 4.76
N LEU A 219 -16.14 6.18 5.02
CA LEU A 219 -16.59 5.81 6.35
C LEU A 219 -15.65 4.78 7.01
N LEU A 220 -15.18 3.78 6.25
CA LEU A 220 -14.22 2.80 6.74
C LEU A 220 -12.89 3.45 7.15
N ASN A 221 -12.35 4.34 6.32
CA ASN A 221 -11.11 5.05 6.64
C ASN A 221 -11.30 6.05 7.80
N ALA A 222 -12.44 6.74 7.86
CA ALA A 222 -12.80 7.62 8.97
C ALA A 222 -12.83 6.87 10.30
N ALA A 223 -13.45 5.68 10.32
CA ALA A 223 -13.54 4.83 11.50
C ALA A 223 -12.17 4.31 11.95
N CYS A 224 -11.29 3.97 11.00
CA CYS A 224 -9.95 3.47 11.31
C CYS A 224 -8.98 4.57 11.78
N THR A 225 -9.20 5.83 11.36
CA THR A 225 -8.34 6.97 11.70
C THR A 225 -9.16 8.21 12.10
N PRO A 226 -9.89 8.20 13.25
CA PRO A 226 -10.83 9.27 13.59
C PRO A 226 -10.20 10.66 13.66
N ARG A 227 -8.95 10.75 14.12
CA ARG A 227 -8.21 12.02 14.25
C ARG A 227 -8.01 12.75 12.92
N SER A 228 -8.04 12.03 11.80
CA SER A 228 -7.75 12.54 10.45
C SER A 228 -9.01 12.61 9.60
N CYS A 229 -10.21 12.51 10.19
CA CYS A 229 -11.48 12.53 9.44
C CYS A 229 -11.66 13.79 8.58
N HIS A 230 -11.19 14.94 9.07
CA HIS A 230 -11.22 16.21 8.35
C HIS A 230 -10.37 16.21 7.06
N LEU A 231 -9.42 15.28 6.92
CA LEU A 231 -8.58 15.14 5.73
C LEU A 231 -9.20 14.24 4.64
N LEU A 232 -10.35 13.61 4.88
CA LEU A 232 -10.98 12.70 3.93
C LEU A 232 -11.29 13.35 2.57
N VAL A 233 -11.67 14.64 2.59
CA VAL A 233 -11.91 15.44 1.38
C VAL A 233 -10.68 15.52 0.48
N PHE A 234 -9.48 15.48 1.06
CA PHE A 234 -8.20 15.47 0.32
C PHE A 234 -7.72 14.05 0.04
N TRP A 235 -8.01 13.11 0.96
CA TRP A 235 -7.58 11.72 0.86
C TRP A 235 -8.22 11.00 -0.33
N ILE A 236 -9.52 11.19 -0.58
CA ILE A 236 -10.22 10.56 -1.72
C ILE A 236 -9.57 10.93 -3.07
N PRO A 237 -9.39 12.22 -3.41
CA PRO A 237 -8.78 12.57 -4.68
C PRO A 237 -7.28 12.24 -4.73
N PHE A 238 -6.57 12.27 -3.59
CA PHE A 238 -5.20 11.77 -3.50
C PHE A 238 -5.11 10.27 -3.83
N GLU A 239 -5.96 9.43 -3.24
CA GLU A 239 -6.01 8.00 -3.49
C GLU A 239 -6.41 7.68 -4.93
N ASN A 240 -7.22 8.52 -5.57
CA ASN A 240 -7.49 8.40 -7.00
C ASN A 240 -6.22 8.61 -7.84
N VAL A 241 -5.44 9.66 -7.57
CA VAL A 241 -4.15 9.86 -8.28
C VAL A 241 -3.19 8.70 -8.00
N MET A 242 -3.15 8.22 -6.77
CA MET A 242 -2.34 7.05 -6.42
C MET A 242 -2.83 5.76 -7.08
N SER A 243 -4.13 5.62 -7.35
CA SER A 243 -4.69 4.49 -8.08
C SER A 243 -4.02 4.35 -9.46
N MET A 244 -3.81 5.44 -10.19
CA MET A 244 -3.11 5.42 -11.48
C MET A 244 -1.71 4.82 -11.38
N HIS A 245 -0.95 5.19 -10.34
CA HIS A 245 0.38 4.63 -10.09
C HIS A 245 0.32 3.14 -9.74
N ARG A 246 -0.61 2.75 -8.87
CA ARG A 246 -0.77 1.36 -8.43
C ARG A 246 -1.27 0.47 -9.57
N SER A 247 -2.25 0.89 -10.37
CA SER A 247 -2.74 0.16 -11.56
C SER A 247 -1.62 -0.06 -12.56
N LYS A 248 -0.84 0.99 -12.88
CA LYS A 248 0.32 0.87 -13.77
C LYS A 248 1.33 -0.14 -13.24
N ALA A 249 1.67 -0.06 -11.96
CA ALA A 249 2.59 -0.98 -11.31
C ALA A 249 2.05 -2.43 -11.28
N THR A 250 0.77 -2.62 -11.01
CA THR A 250 0.09 -3.92 -11.06
C THR A 250 0.14 -4.52 -12.46
N ILE A 251 -0.15 -3.75 -13.53
CA ILE A 251 -0.06 -4.22 -14.91
C ILE A 251 1.39 -4.62 -15.25
N ILE A 252 2.38 -3.80 -14.88
CA ILE A 252 3.81 -4.13 -15.04
C ILE A 252 4.15 -5.45 -14.35
N GLY A 253 3.64 -5.67 -13.13
CA GLY A 253 3.86 -6.90 -12.37
C GLY A 253 3.22 -8.12 -13.03
N LEU A 254 1.97 -8.01 -13.49
CA LEU A 254 1.25 -9.09 -14.18
C LEU A 254 1.92 -9.47 -15.51
N LEU A 255 2.43 -8.48 -16.25
CA LEU A 255 3.10 -8.71 -17.53
C LEU A 255 4.60 -9.04 -17.36
N GLU A 256 5.16 -8.89 -16.15
CA GLU A 256 6.61 -8.97 -15.88
C GLU A 256 7.43 -8.11 -16.87
N ALA A 257 6.98 -6.88 -17.08
CA ALA A 257 7.73 -5.92 -17.89
C ALA A 257 9.04 -5.49 -17.18
N SER A 258 9.93 -4.78 -17.88
CA SER A 258 11.32 -4.50 -17.46
C SER A 258 11.50 -3.94 -16.04
N ARG A 259 10.50 -3.24 -15.49
CA ARG A 259 10.53 -2.64 -14.14
C ARG A 259 9.90 -3.52 -13.04
N ALA A 260 9.56 -4.78 -13.35
CA ALA A 260 8.84 -5.65 -12.42
C ALA A 260 9.68 -6.06 -11.20
N ASN A 261 10.99 -6.16 -11.37
CA ASN A 261 11.94 -6.52 -10.32
C ASN A 261 12.81 -5.34 -9.88
N GLU A 262 12.45 -4.11 -10.26
CA GLU A 262 13.22 -2.91 -9.89
C GLU A 262 13.03 -2.63 -8.40
N TRP A 263 14.12 -2.73 -7.64
CA TRP A 263 14.15 -2.37 -6.22
C TRP A 263 14.88 -1.03 -6.06
N VAL A 264 14.11 0.01 -5.76
CA VAL A 264 14.64 1.33 -5.38
C VAL A 264 14.44 1.50 -3.88
N VAL A 265 15.52 1.94 -3.19
CA VAL A 265 15.47 2.28 -1.76
C VAL A 265 14.45 3.40 -1.56
N THR A 266 13.54 3.21 -0.61
CA THR A 266 12.65 4.28 -0.17
C THR A 266 13.41 5.14 0.83
N GLU A 267 13.88 6.30 0.39
CA GLU A 267 14.58 7.24 1.27
C GLU A 267 13.62 7.77 2.35
N LYS A 268 14.08 7.74 3.61
CA LYS A 268 13.42 8.31 4.79
C LYS A 268 14.40 9.26 5.46
N LEU A 269 13.90 10.33 6.08
CA LEU A 269 14.75 11.44 6.56
C LEU A 269 15.65 11.07 7.75
N GLY A 270 15.37 9.96 8.45
CA GLY A 270 16.07 9.58 9.67
C GLY A 270 15.62 10.44 10.86
N GLY A 271 15.57 9.86 12.06
CA GLY A 271 15.21 10.62 13.27
C GLY A 271 16.37 11.52 13.68
N SER A 272 16.13 12.81 13.87
CA SER A 272 17.07 13.71 14.57
C SER A 272 17.04 13.44 16.07
N THR A 273 17.42 12.24 16.50
CA THR A 273 17.78 11.99 17.89
C THR A 273 19.24 12.39 18.07
N THR A 274 19.46 13.49 18.79
CA THR A 274 20.74 13.87 19.38
C THR A 274 21.30 12.71 20.21
N SER A 275 22.20 11.94 19.63
CA SER A 275 23.16 11.13 20.37
C SER A 275 24.56 11.33 19.77
N THR A 276 25.48 11.64 20.66
CA THR A 276 26.89 11.96 20.50
C THR A 276 27.61 11.07 19.47
N PRO A 277 28.53 11.61 18.63
CA PRO A 277 29.19 10.81 17.60
C PRO A 277 30.18 9.84 18.23
N ALA A 278 29.82 8.55 18.31
CA ALA A 278 30.80 7.49 18.49
C ALA A 278 31.54 7.29 17.16
N ALA A 279 32.85 7.47 17.20
CA ALA A 279 33.74 7.38 16.07
C ALA A 279 33.69 6.00 15.40
N ALA A 280 33.10 5.94 14.20
CA ALA A 280 33.32 4.86 13.25
C ALA A 280 34.02 5.44 12.03
N THR A 281 35.35 5.28 12.01
CA THR A 281 36.21 5.63 10.89
C THR A 281 35.87 4.75 9.70
N THR A 282 35.05 5.27 8.78
CA THR A 282 34.98 4.78 7.41
C THR A 282 35.05 5.98 6.48
N THR A 283 36.07 5.96 5.63
CA THR A 283 36.33 6.91 4.55
C THR A 283 35.13 7.04 3.62
N MET A 284 34.21 7.94 3.95
CA MET A 284 33.20 8.43 3.01
C MET A 284 33.78 9.60 2.22
N ALA A 285 33.98 9.37 0.92
CA ALA A 285 34.21 10.41 -0.05
C ALA A 285 33.18 11.53 0.13
N LYS A 286 33.66 12.77 0.33
CA LYS A 286 32.85 14.00 0.35
C LYS A 286 32.11 14.16 -0.98
N LYS A 287 30.93 13.54 -1.13
CA LYS A 287 29.98 13.92 -2.19
C LYS A 287 29.34 15.24 -1.79
N LYS A 288 29.77 16.32 -2.45
CA LYS A 288 29.11 17.63 -2.42
C LYS A 288 27.60 17.44 -2.60
N LYS A 289 26.81 17.72 -1.57
CA LYS A 289 25.35 17.86 -1.66
C LYS A 289 25.05 19.05 -2.58
N LYS A 290 24.92 18.81 -3.89
CA LYS A 290 24.18 19.74 -4.75
C LYS A 290 22.71 19.63 -4.32
N LYS A 291 22.22 20.63 -3.59
CA LYS A 291 20.78 20.92 -3.50
C LYS A 291 20.29 21.22 -4.91
N LYS A 292 19.90 20.18 -5.65
CA LYS A 292 19.12 20.34 -6.88
C LYS A 292 17.66 20.20 -6.44
N SER A 293 17.09 21.29 -5.96
CA SER A 293 15.63 21.43 -5.96
C SER A 293 15.21 21.44 -7.42
N SER A 294 14.92 20.25 -7.94
CA SER A 294 14.21 20.10 -9.19
C SER A 294 12.87 19.56 -8.76
N SER A 295 11.89 20.46 -8.64
CA SER A 295 10.48 20.10 -8.74
C SER A 295 10.31 19.46 -10.12
N SER A 296 10.60 18.16 -10.23
CA SER A 296 10.43 17.45 -11.48
C SER A 296 8.93 17.32 -11.69
N PHE A 297 8.38 18.13 -12.59
CA PHE A 297 7.00 18.03 -12.99
C PHE A 297 6.67 16.60 -13.41
N LEU A 298 5.50 16.12 -12.99
CA LEU A 298 5.05 14.77 -13.26
C LEU A 298 4.03 14.83 -14.39
N ALA A 299 4.55 14.69 -15.62
CA ALA A 299 3.75 14.85 -16.83
C ALA A 299 2.49 13.98 -16.89
N PRO A 300 2.50 12.67 -16.49
CA PRO A 300 1.28 11.86 -16.50
C PRO A 300 0.15 12.42 -15.64
N GLU A 301 0.49 12.92 -14.45
CA GLU A 301 -0.43 13.51 -13.48
C GLU A 301 -0.99 14.85 -14.01
N ILE A 302 -0.14 15.67 -14.67
CA ILE A 302 -0.59 16.90 -15.33
C ILE A 302 -1.54 16.60 -16.50
N VAL A 303 -1.20 15.62 -17.35
CA VAL A 303 -2.05 15.21 -18.49
C VAL A 303 -3.40 14.68 -18.00
N MET A 304 -3.40 13.85 -16.94
CA MET A 304 -4.63 13.39 -16.29
C MET A 304 -5.42 14.57 -15.72
N GLY A 305 -4.76 15.52 -15.07
CA GLY A 305 -5.38 16.74 -14.55
C GLY A 305 -6.07 17.57 -15.64
N LEU A 306 -5.41 17.75 -16.79
CA LEU A 306 -5.97 18.44 -17.96
C LEU A 306 -7.15 17.69 -18.56
N PHE A 307 -7.07 16.36 -18.68
CA PHE A 307 -8.17 15.54 -19.17
C PHE A 307 -9.40 15.63 -18.26
N LEU A 308 -9.22 15.51 -16.95
CA LEU A 308 -10.31 15.66 -15.98
C LEU A 308 -10.86 17.08 -15.94
N LEU A 309 -10.02 18.11 -16.12
CA LEU A 309 -10.45 19.49 -16.23
C LEU A 309 -11.32 19.69 -17.47
N TYR A 310 -10.91 19.12 -18.61
CA TYR A 310 -11.71 19.16 -19.83
C TYR A 310 -13.09 18.51 -19.62
N CYS A 311 -13.15 17.33 -19.00
CA CYS A 311 -14.41 16.68 -18.67
C CYS A 311 -15.25 17.50 -17.69
N THR A 312 -14.62 18.17 -16.73
CA THR A 312 -15.29 19.09 -15.78
C THR A 312 -15.98 20.22 -16.52
N LEU A 313 -15.25 20.91 -17.41
CA LEU A 313 -15.78 22.02 -18.19
C LEU A 313 -16.89 21.57 -19.15
N TYR A 314 -16.73 20.38 -19.73
CA TYR A 314 -17.76 19.77 -20.56
C TYR A 314 -19.05 19.51 -19.77
N ASP A 315 -18.97 18.88 -18.59
CA ASP A 315 -20.13 18.61 -17.73
C ASP A 315 -20.81 19.90 -17.23
N MET A 316 -20.05 20.96 -16.96
CA MET A 316 -20.61 22.26 -16.58
C MET A 316 -21.46 22.90 -17.67
N VAL A 317 -21.13 22.67 -18.95
CA VAL A 317 -21.80 23.32 -20.09
C VAL A 317 -22.91 22.43 -20.66
N PHE A 318 -22.66 21.12 -20.74
CA PHE A 318 -23.52 20.16 -21.45
C PHE A 318 -24.09 19.05 -20.55
N GLY A 319 -23.57 18.89 -19.33
CA GLY A 319 -23.93 17.79 -18.45
C GLY A 319 -25.24 18.01 -17.70
N HIS A 320 -25.94 16.91 -17.43
CA HIS A 320 -27.20 16.90 -16.67
C HIS A 320 -27.03 16.41 -15.22
N ASP A 321 -25.95 15.69 -14.95
CA ASP A 321 -25.74 14.92 -13.70
C ASP A 321 -24.87 15.63 -12.65
N HIS A 322 -24.36 16.83 -12.96
CA HIS A 322 -23.57 17.68 -12.06
C HIS A 322 -22.34 16.99 -11.44
N LEU A 323 -21.70 16.08 -12.18
CA LEU A 323 -20.47 15.39 -11.78
C LEU A 323 -19.23 16.31 -11.84
N TYR A 324 -19.36 17.52 -12.39
CA TYR A 324 -18.29 18.50 -12.50
C TYR A 324 -17.61 18.81 -11.16
N ALA A 325 -18.36 18.89 -10.05
CA ALA A 325 -17.78 19.22 -8.75
C ALA A 325 -16.78 18.13 -8.30
N TYR A 326 -17.14 16.88 -8.56
CA TYR A 326 -16.31 15.72 -8.29
C TYR A 326 -15.06 15.70 -9.19
N LEU A 327 -15.26 15.86 -10.50
CA LEU A 327 -14.16 15.89 -11.47
C LEU A 327 -13.18 17.04 -11.22
N LEU A 328 -13.68 18.20 -10.80
CA LEU A 328 -12.86 19.36 -10.45
C LEU A 328 -11.93 19.05 -9.27
N MET A 329 -12.42 18.40 -8.22
CA MET A 329 -11.60 17.98 -7.08
C MET A 329 -10.48 17.02 -7.49
N HIS A 330 -10.78 16.05 -8.37
CA HIS A 330 -9.77 15.12 -8.87
C HIS A 330 -8.74 15.80 -9.78
N SER A 331 -9.20 16.69 -10.66
CA SER A 331 -8.32 17.49 -11.52
C SER A 331 -7.36 18.34 -10.67
N ALA A 332 -7.88 19.04 -9.65
CA ALA A 332 -7.07 19.84 -8.74
C ALA A 332 -6.00 18.99 -8.03
N ALA A 333 -6.35 17.83 -7.48
CA ALA A 333 -5.38 16.94 -6.84
C ALA A 333 -4.31 16.43 -7.82
N ALA A 334 -4.69 16.09 -9.05
CA ALA A 334 -3.77 15.67 -10.09
C ALA A 334 -2.77 16.79 -10.45
N PHE A 335 -3.21 18.06 -10.50
CA PHE A 335 -2.32 19.20 -10.67
C PHE A 335 -1.40 19.44 -9.47
N VAL A 336 -1.93 19.41 -8.24
CA VAL A 336 -1.14 19.60 -7.02
C VAL A 336 0.01 18.58 -6.94
N ILE A 337 -0.29 17.31 -7.25
CA ILE A 337 0.72 16.25 -7.34
C ILE A 337 1.63 16.46 -8.56
N GLY A 338 1.05 16.75 -9.72
CA GLY A 338 1.75 16.94 -11.00
C GLY A 338 2.79 18.05 -10.96
N PHE A 339 2.50 19.14 -10.26
CA PHE A 339 3.42 20.25 -10.07
C PHE A 339 4.41 20.05 -8.91
N GLY A 340 4.30 18.94 -8.16
CA GLY A 340 5.24 18.59 -7.10
C GLY A 340 4.98 19.29 -5.76
N TYR A 341 3.75 19.71 -5.47
CA TYR A 341 3.37 20.37 -4.22
C TYR A 341 3.02 19.39 -3.07
N VAL A 342 3.38 18.11 -3.19
CA VAL A 342 3.06 17.07 -2.21
C VAL A 342 4.32 16.50 -1.55
N GLY A 343 4.31 16.44 -0.22
CA GLY A 343 5.41 15.96 0.62
C GLY A 343 6.22 17.09 1.25
N SER A 344 7.16 16.72 2.12
CA SER A 344 8.14 17.65 2.71
C SER A 344 9.12 18.11 1.61
N GLN A 345 9.35 19.43 1.50
CA GLN A 345 10.33 20.01 0.58
C GLN A 345 11.77 19.93 1.11
#